data_AF-A0A0V1PQ49-F1
#
_entry.id   AF-A0A0V1PQ49-F1
#
_cell.length_a   1.000
_cell.length_b   1.000
_cell.length_c   1.000
_cell.angle_alpha   90.00
_cell.angle_beta   90.00
_cell.angle_gamma   90.00
#
_symmetry.space_group_name_H-M   'P 1'
#
loop_
_entity.id
_entity.type
_entity.pdbx_description
1 polymer ?
#
loop_
_entity_poly.entity_id
_entity_poly.type
_entity_poly.pdbx_seq_one_letter_code
_entity_poly.pdbx_strand_id
1 'polypeptide(L)'
;MGKRNRVNNNQIYINALPIILSTDKYGRLPQIYPHNPVSWLYFAFQYINIQTRSVPQSHVRKFQVDYDEGVFKVTDEEDMRSLWKQGFFGKGTLSRSDPSWKTRTSRRLNLDEDLDITSEEITRLRREERKKFKTERSKLQDLELKQRQNIISDTELHALEELRRTLNAQRLENPNYKQELTQLEDFRIEDQKLINEGALIDLEYLQLQKTEVFFLRFALNVINVNLPLPQLFSECCAHDISPNNSFILEYVVYHHYRSLGWCVRSGIKFGCNMLLYKRGPPFSHAEHAILIMSDNQYDWSSISSISRVIGGVKKNLVLTFIDIPSAEEFDAVANSSNLSENEKLYNMFKLYKITEILYRRWIPSRNRD
;
A
#
# COMPACT_ATOMS: atom_id res chain seq x y z
N MET A 1 -21.61 -11.10 -1.99
CA MET A 1 -20.73 -10.14 -2.71
C MET A 1 -19.22 -10.42 -2.64
N GLY A 2 -18.66 -11.12 -1.63
CA GLY A 2 -17.19 -11.19 -1.42
C GLY A 2 -16.34 -11.94 -2.47
N LYS A 3 -16.89 -12.92 -3.20
CA LYS A 3 -16.09 -13.72 -4.16
C LYS A 3 -15.79 -12.98 -5.47
N ARG A 4 -16.77 -12.27 -6.08
CA ARG A 4 -16.58 -11.54 -7.36
C ARG A 4 -15.57 -10.39 -7.22
N ASN A 5 -15.67 -9.59 -6.15
CA ASN A 5 -14.72 -8.48 -5.91
C ASN A 5 -13.28 -8.98 -5.68
N ARG A 6 -13.10 -10.17 -5.09
CA ARG A 6 -11.78 -10.77 -4.88
C ARG A 6 -11.13 -11.20 -6.21
N VAL A 7 -11.92 -11.71 -7.16
CA VAL A 7 -11.42 -12.09 -8.49
C VAL A 7 -10.95 -10.86 -9.27
N ASN A 8 -11.71 -9.76 -9.24
CA ASN A 8 -11.32 -8.52 -9.91
C ASN A 8 -10.02 -7.95 -9.29
N ASN A 9 -9.94 -7.84 -7.96
CA ASN A 9 -8.71 -7.38 -7.30
C ASN A 9 -7.51 -8.29 -7.61
N ASN A 10 -7.72 -9.60 -7.75
CA ASN A 10 -6.64 -10.51 -8.10
C ASN A 10 -6.04 -10.22 -9.49
N GLN A 11 -6.87 -9.78 -10.44
CA GLN A 11 -6.45 -9.41 -11.79
C GLN A 11 -5.77 -8.04 -11.80
N ILE A 12 -6.32 -7.06 -11.08
CA ILE A 12 -5.78 -5.69 -11.00
C ILE A 12 -4.39 -5.69 -10.33
N TYR A 13 -4.25 -6.41 -9.21
CA TYR A 13 -3.01 -6.46 -8.41
C TYR A 13 -2.34 -7.83 -8.56
N ILE A 14 -2.12 -8.25 -9.81
CA ILE A 14 -1.50 -9.54 -10.11
C ILE A 14 0.00 -9.54 -9.77
N ASN A 15 0.69 -8.44 -10.08
CA ASN A 15 2.13 -8.28 -9.84
C ASN A 15 2.38 -7.61 -8.49
N ALA A 16 3.23 -8.22 -7.66
CA ALA A 16 3.60 -7.67 -6.35
C ALA A 16 4.68 -6.58 -6.42
N LEU A 17 5.44 -6.55 -7.52
CA LEU A 17 6.53 -5.61 -7.82
C LEU A 17 6.44 -5.21 -9.30
N PRO A 18 6.96 -4.04 -9.69
CA PRO A 18 6.88 -3.52 -11.05
C PRO A 18 7.99 -4.10 -11.94
N ILE A 19 8.13 -5.43 -11.89
CA ILE A 19 9.14 -6.18 -12.63
C ILE A 19 8.48 -7.28 -13.44
N ILE A 20 9.00 -7.50 -14.65
CA ILE A 20 8.58 -8.60 -15.51
C ILE A 20 9.63 -9.70 -15.41
N LEU A 21 9.26 -10.83 -14.80
CA LEU A 21 10.13 -11.98 -14.70
C LEU A 21 10.28 -12.67 -16.07
N SER A 22 11.48 -13.14 -16.39
CA SER A 22 11.73 -13.92 -17.60
C SER A 22 10.85 -15.17 -17.67
N THR A 23 10.54 -15.78 -16.53
CA THR A 23 9.63 -16.93 -16.43
C THR A 23 8.18 -16.58 -16.75
N ASP A 24 7.75 -15.34 -16.48
CA ASP A 24 6.38 -14.93 -16.77
C ASP A 24 6.21 -14.57 -18.25
N LYS A 25 7.24 -13.99 -18.88
CA LYS A 25 7.20 -13.64 -20.32
C LYS A 25 7.52 -14.81 -21.25
N TYR A 26 8.51 -15.63 -20.91
CA TYR A 26 9.00 -16.71 -21.79
C TYR A 26 8.49 -18.10 -21.40
N GLY A 27 7.72 -18.21 -20.31
CA GLY A 27 7.16 -19.45 -19.81
C GLY A 27 7.95 -20.00 -18.62
N ARG A 28 7.24 -20.71 -17.74
CA ARG A 28 7.81 -21.31 -16.53
C ARG A 28 8.64 -22.54 -16.87
N LEU A 29 9.66 -22.80 -16.04
CA LEU A 29 10.42 -24.03 -16.14
C LEU A 29 9.50 -25.23 -15.84
N PRO A 30 9.54 -26.29 -16.67
CA PRO A 30 8.73 -27.48 -16.45
C PRO A 30 9.21 -28.28 -15.25
N GLN A 31 8.33 -29.11 -14.68
CA GLN A 31 8.72 -30.08 -13.65
C GLN A 31 9.64 -31.16 -14.26
N ILE A 32 10.73 -31.45 -13.57
CA ILE A 32 11.68 -32.51 -13.96
C ILE A 32 11.21 -33.82 -13.35
N TYR A 33 11.10 -34.87 -14.18
CA TYR A 33 10.81 -36.23 -13.74
C TYR A 33 12.11 -37.05 -13.87
N PRO A 34 12.76 -37.44 -12.75
CA PRO A 34 14.11 -38.00 -12.78
C PRO A 34 14.28 -39.22 -13.72
N HIS A 35 13.24 -40.04 -13.84
CA HIS A 35 13.19 -41.27 -14.65
C HIS A 35 12.82 -41.04 -16.12
N ASN A 36 12.45 -39.82 -16.52
CA ASN A 36 12.06 -39.51 -17.90
C ASN A 36 13.11 -38.61 -18.58
N PRO A 37 13.94 -39.14 -19.51
CA PRO A 37 14.97 -38.36 -20.19
C PRO A 37 14.38 -37.23 -21.05
N VAL A 38 13.14 -37.38 -21.57
CA VAL A 38 12.46 -36.31 -22.34
C VAL A 38 12.15 -35.11 -21.45
N SER A 39 11.84 -35.34 -20.17
CA SER A 39 11.59 -34.24 -19.23
C SER A 39 12.84 -33.39 -19.00
N TRP A 40 14.02 -34.02 -18.95
CA TRP A 40 15.31 -33.34 -18.86
C TRP A 40 15.64 -32.55 -20.12
N LEU A 41 15.40 -33.14 -21.30
CA LEU A 41 15.61 -32.44 -22.58
C LEU A 41 14.68 -31.22 -22.72
N TYR A 42 13.41 -31.36 -22.35
CA TYR A 42 12.45 -30.25 -22.38
C TYR A 42 12.82 -29.15 -21.37
N PHE A 43 13.24 -29.54 -20.16
CA PHE A 43 13.76 -28.59 -19.17
C PHE A 43 14.99 -27.85 -19.68
N ALA A 44 15.97 -28.57 -20.23
CA ALA A 44 17.20 -27.98 -20.76
C ALA A 44 16.91 -27.02 -21.92
N PHE A 45 16.03 -27.41 -22.85
CA PHE A 45 15.57 -26.54 -23.94
C PHE A 45 14.93 -25.25 -23.40
N GLN A 46 13.98 -25.37 -22.46
CA GLN A 46 13.30 -24.22 -21.90
C GLN A 46 14.25 -23.32 -21.08
N TYR A 47 15.18 -23.92 -20.33
CA TYR A 47 16.21 -23.22 -19.58
C TYR A 47 17.13 -22.42 -20.51
N ILE A 48 17.66 -23.06 -21.56
CA ILE A 48 18.51 -22.40 -22.57
C ILE A 48 17.74 -21.28 -23.26
N ASN A 49 16.49 -21.52 -23.65
CA ASN A 49 15.64 -20.51 -24.29
C ASN A 49 15.38 -19.30 -23.39
N ILE A 50 15.24 -19.48 -22.07
CA ILE A 50 15.09 -18.38 -21.11
C ILE A 50 16.41 -17.61 -20.94
N GLN A 51 17.55 -18.31 -20.83
CA GLN A 51 18.86 -17.69 -20.58
C GLN A 51 19.45 -16.99 -21.81
N THR A 52 19.14 -17.45 -23.02
CA THR A 52 19.64 -16.85 -24.28
C THR A 52 18.86 -15.64 -24.74
N ARG A 53 17.66 -15.42 -24.19
CA ARG A 53 16.84 -14.24 -24.51
C ARG A 53 17.20 -13.06 -23.64
N SER A 54 17.00 -11.86 -24.18
CA SER A 54 17.17 -10.63 -23.41
C SER A 54 16.21 -10.56 -22.23
N VAL A 55 16.66 -10.02 -21.11
CA VAL A 55 15.83 -9.81 -19.92
C VAL A 55 14.64 -8.92 -20.29
N PRO A 56 13.38 -9.36 -20.05
CA PRO A 56 12.20 -8.58 -20.44
C PRO A 56 12.22 -7.15 -19.91
N GLN A 57 12.66 -6.99 -18.66
CA GLN A 57 12.73 -5.73 -17.96
C GLN A 57 13.60 -4.68 -18.66
N SER A 58 14.61 -5.08 -19.43
CA SER A 58 15.51 -4.12 -20.10
C SER A 58 14.81 -3.30 -21.20
N HIS A 59 13.65 -3.76 -21.68
CA HIS A 59 12.87 -3.10 -22.71
C HIS A 59 11.71 -2.29 -22.13
N VAL A 60 11.48 -2.38 -20.82
CA VAL A 60 10.39 -1.68 -20.14
C VAL A 60 10.84 -0.25 -19.85
N ARG A 61 10.00 0.74 -20.19
CA ARG A 61 10.24 2.14 -19.84
C ARG A 61 10.36 2.27 -18.33
N LYS A 62 11.39 2.98 -17.86
CA LYS A 62 11.49 3.33 -16.44
C LYS A 62 10.47 4.42 -16.09
N PHE A 63 9.84 4.30 -14.94
CA PHE A 63 8.92 5.31 -14.42
C PHE A 63 9.70 6.59 -14.11
N GLN A 64 9.18 7.75 -14.51
CA GLN A 64 9.84 9.02 -14.24
C GLN A 64 9.46 9.52 -12.84
N VAL A 65 10.46 9.94 -12.09
CA VAL A 65 10.30 10.47 -10.73
C VAL A 65 11.04 11.81 -10.66
N ASP A 66 10.28 12.86 -10.43
CA ASP A 66 10.82 14.21 -10.24
C ASP A 66 11.20 14.40 -8.77
N TYR A 67 12.39 14.93 -8.53
CA TYR A 67 12.82 15.35 -7.21
C TYR A 67 12.73 16.87 -7.13
N ASP A 68 11.90 17.35 -6.21
CA ASP A 68 11.62 18.77 -6.05
C ASP A 68 11.35 19.08 -4.57
N GLU A 69 12.09 20.05 -4.01
CA GLU A 69 11.98 20.50 -2.61
C GLU A 69 12.00 19.37 -1.56
N GLY A 70 12.84 18.35 -1.75
CA GLY A 70 12.93 17.21 -0.82
C GLY A 70 11.82 16.17 -0.98
N VAL A 71 10.98 16.29 -2.01
CA VAL A 71 9.86 15.40 -2.30
C VAL A 71 10.08 14.68 -3.63
N PHE A 72 9.88 13.37 -3.61
CA PHE A 72 9.90 12.53 -4.82
C PHE A 72 8.47 12.37 -5.35
N LYS A 73 8.21 12.95 -6.52
CA LYS A 73 6.87 13.07 -7.12
C LYS A 73 6.81 12.25 -8.42
N VAL A 74 5.72 11.52 -8.61
CA VAL A 74 5.35 10.93 -9.90
C VAL A 74 4.07 11.60 -10.35
N THR A 75 4.15 12.32 -11.46
CA THR A 75 3.08 13.17 -12.01
C THR A 75 2.32 12.50 -13.15
N ASP A 76 2.97 11.59 -13.87
CA ASP A 76 2.36 10.87 -14.98
C ASP A 76 1.30 9.86 -14.50
N GLU A 77 0.10 9.93 -15.08
CA GLU A 77 -1.07 9.17 -14.64
C GLU A 77 -0.87 7.65 -14.79
N GLU A 78 -0.21 7.20 -15.86
CA GLU A 78 0.06 5.79 -16.10
C GLU A 78 1.12 5.25 -15.14
N ASP A 79 2.18 6.01 -14.90
CA ASP A 79 3.23 5.67 -13.94
C ASP A 79 2.68 5.60 -12.51
N MET A 80 1.86 6.58 -12.11
CA MET A 80 1.18 6.59 -10.80
C MET A 80 0.34 5.33 -10.60
N ARG A 81 -0.53 5.02 -11.57
CA ARG A 81 -1.40 3.83 -11.51
C ARG A 81 -0.58 2.54 -11.51
N SER A 82 0.47 2.47 -12.31
CA SER A 82 1.32 1.27 -12.45
C SER A 82 2.11 1.00 -11.18
N LEU A 83 2.78 2.00 -10.62
CA LEU A 83 3.52 1.87 -9.36
C LEU A 83 2.61 1.46 -8.20
N TRP A 84 1.40 2.04 -8.13
CA TRP A 84 0.45 1.67 -7.10
C TRP A 84 -0.09 0.24 -7.30
N LYS A 85 -0.49 -0.13 -8.52
CA LYS A 85 -1.01 -1.49 -8.81
C LYS A 85 0.04 -2.58 -8.66
N GLN A 86 1.30 -2.27 -8.95
CA GLN A 86 2.42 -3.22 -8.97
C GLN A 86 3.27 -3.12 -7.70
N GLY A 87 2.66 -2.94 -6.54
CA GLY A 87 3.38 -3.01 -5.26
C GLY A 87 2.99 -1.98 -4.22
N PHE A 88 1.95 -1.19 -4.46
CA PHE A 88 1.42 -0.17 -3.54
C PHE A 88 2.49 0.85 -3.14
N PHE A 89 3.31 1.28 -4.11
CA PHE A 89 4.33 2.29 -3.86
C PHE A 89 3.70 3.69 -3.78
N GLY A 90 4.24 4.52 -2.90
CA GLY A 90 3.88 5.93 -2.78
C GLY A 90 2.51 6.16 -2.16
N LYS A 91 2.08 7.41 -2.14
CA LYS A 91 0.77 7.83 -1.63
C LYS A 91 0.28 9.03 -2.44
N GLY A 92 -0.95 8.94 -2.95
CA GLY A 92 -1.60 10.07 -3.61
C GLY A 92 -1.76 11.23 -2.63
N THR A 93 -1.53 12.46 -3.10
CA THR A 93 -1.71 13.65 -2.28
C THR A 93 -3.17 14.02 -2.07
N LEU A 94 -4.04 13.68 -3.04
CA LEU A 94 -5.46 14.02 -3.05
C LEU A 94 -6.39 12.80 -2.96
N SER A 95 -5.82 11.60 -2.90
CA SER A 95 -6.50 10.32 -2.71
C SER A 95 -5.97 9.58 -1.48
N ARG A 96 -6.84 8.79 -0.84
CA ARG A 96 -6.52 7.97 0.34
C ARG A 96 -5.87 6.64 -0.03
N SER A 97 -6.15 6.12 -1.20
CA SER A 97 -5.67 4.82 -1.70
C SER A 97 -5.06 4.93 -3.10
N ASP A 98 -5.69 4.33 -4.12
CA ASP A 98 -5.27 4.46 -5.51
C ASP A 98 -5.42 5.94 -5.96
N PRO A 99 -4.52 6.46 -6.81
CA PRO A 99 -4.63 7.79 -7.41
C PRO A 99 -5.92 7.84 -8.23
N SER A 100 -6.91 8.57 -7.72
CA SER A 100 -8.29 8.55 -8.21
C SER A 100 -8.90 9.95 -8.28
N TRP A 101 -8.16 10.98 -7.87
CA TRP A 101 -8.66 12.34 -7.78
C TRP A 101 -9.15 12.86 -9.13
N LYS A 102 -8.38 12.66 -10.20
CA LYS A 102 -8.75 13.06 -11.56
C LYS A 102 -10.07 12.43 -12.00
N THR A 103 -10.23 11.12 -11.82
CA THR A 103 -11.45 10.39 -12.16
C THR A 103 -12.66 10.88 -11.36
N ARG A 104 -12.51 11.06 -10.04
CA ARG A 104 -13.58 11.55 -9.17
C ARG A 104 -13.99 12.99 -9.50
N THR A 105 -13.01 13.84 -9.76
CA THR A 105 -13.24 15.26 -10.07
C THR A 105 -13.82 15.44 -11.46
N SER A 106 -13.34 14.70 -12.46
CA SER A 106 -13.89 14.70 -13.82
C SER A 106 -15.37 14.30 -13.83
N ARG A 107 -15.73 13.24 -13.09
CA ARG A 107 -17.12 12.82 -12.92
C ARG A 107 -17.96 13.88 -12.21
N ARG A 108 -17.44 14.47 -11.12
CA ARG A 108 -18.15 15.54 -10.39
C ARG A 108 -18.45 16.74 -11.29
N LEU A 109 -17.54 17.06 -12.23
CA LEU A 109 -17.65 18.19 -13.14
C LEU A 109 -18.32 17.85 -14.49
N ASN A 110 -18.82 16.62 -14.67
CA ASN A 110 -19.38 16.13 -15.94
C ASN A 110 -18.48 16.34 -17.16
N LEU A 111 -17.17 16.17 -17.00
CA LEU A 111 -16.23 16.25 -18.11
C LEU A 111 -16.13 14.92 -18.86
N ASP A 112 -16.42 13.80 -18.18
CA ASP A 112 -16.37 12.46 -18.75
C ASP A 112 -17.40 11.54 -18.05
N GLU A 113 -18.36 11.03 -18.83
CA GLU A 113 -19.47 10.20 -18.34
C GLU A 113 -19.11 8.71 -18.25
N ASP A 114 -18.09 8.25 -18.97
CA ASP A 114 -17.75 6.83 -19.14
C ASP A 114 -16.62 6.34 -18.20
N LEU A 115 -16.47 7.02 -17.06
CA LEU A 115 -15.45 6.67 -16.07
C LEU A 115 -15.88 5.51 -15.16
N ASP A 116 -14.95 4.61 -14.87
CA ASP A 116 -15.11 3.55 -13.87
C ASP A 116 -15.27 4.12 -12.45
N ILE A 117 -16.15 3.50 -11.67
CA ILE A 117 -16.38 3.92 -10.28
C ILE A 117 -15.15 3.62 -9.44
N THR A 118 -14.67 4.62 -8.72
CA THR A 118 -13.49 4.49 -7.86
C THR A 118 -13.80 3.79 -6.54
N SER A 119 -12.80 3.16 -5.94
CA SER A 119 -12.95 2.47 -4.65
C SER A 119 -13.36 3.42 -3.52
N GLU A 120 -12.97 4.69 -3.60
CA GLU A 120 -13.32 5.74 -2.65
C GLU A 120 -14.78 6.17 -2.77
N GLU A 121 -15.29 6.33 -3.99
CA GLU A 121 -16.71 6.61 -4.23
C GLU A 121 -17.59 5.48 -3.72
N ILE A 122 -17.25 4.24 -4.05
CA ILE A 122 -17.96 3.05 -3.51
C ILE A 122 -17.94 3.08 -1.97
N THR A 123 -16.81 3.46 -1.37
CA THR A 123 -16.69 3.55 0.08
C THR A 123 -17.51 4.69 0.67
N ARG A 124 -17.60 5.84 -0.01
CA ARG A 124 -18.44 6.99 0.38
C ARG A 124 -19.91 6.60 0.35
N LEU A 125 -20.40 6.03 -0.75
CA LEU A 125 -21.79 5.56 -0.88
C LEU A 125 -22.14 4.56 0.21
N ARG A 126 -21.30 3.54 0.42
CA ARG A 126 -21.48 2.57 1.52
C ARG A 126 -21.48 3.20 2.91
N ARG A 127 -20.82 4.34 3.12
CA ARG A 127 -20.86 5.06 4.41
C ARG A 127 -22.14 5.86 4.55
N GLU A 128 -22.61 6.49 3.49
CA GLU A 128 -23.87 7.22 3.45
C GLU A 128 -25.06 6.27 3.65
N GLU A 129 -25.11 5.15 2.94
CA GLU A 129 -26.06 4.06 3.15
C GLU A 129 -26.07 3.60 4.62
N ARG A 130 -24.90 3.30 5.18
CA ARG A 130 -24.78 2.89 6.59
C ARG A 130 -25.23 3.98 7.56
N LYS A 131 -25.04 5.26 7.22
CA LYS A 131 -25.50 6.38 8.04
C LYS A 131 -27.03 6.47 8.01
N LYS A 132 -27.64 6.44 6.82
CA LYS A 132 -29.09 6.41 6.61
C LYS A 132 -29.72 5.23 7.37
N PHE A 133 -29.16 4.03 7.18
CA PHE A 133 -29.62 2.83 7.87
C PHE A 133 -29.51 2.93 9.40
N LYS A 134 -28.42 3.50 9.93
CA LYS A 134 -28.28 3.72 11.38
C LYS A 134 -29.31 4.73 11.91
N THR A 135 -29.57 5.81 11.17
CA THR A 135 -30.56 6.81 11.57
C THR A 135 -31.98 6.24 11.54
N GLU A 136 -32.34 5.48 10.50
CA GLU A 136 -33.64 4.82 10.39
C GLU A 136 -33.81 3.75 11.47
N ARG A 137 -32.77 2.96 11.75
CA ARG A 137 -32.78 1.98 12.83
C ARG A 137 -32.93 2.63 14.21
N SER A 138 -32.29 3.77 14.45
CA SER A 138 -32.47 4.53 15.70
C SER A 138 -33.92 4.99 15.86
N LYS A 139 -34.51 5.59 14.80
CA LYS A 139 -35.91 5.99 14.79
C LYS A 139 -36.85 4.81 15.05
N LEU A 140 -36.57 3.66 14.43
CA LEU A 140 -37.35 2.44 14.67
C LEU A 140 -37.27 2.01 16.15
N GLN A 141 -36.08 2.01 16.75
CA GLN A 141 -35.89 1.66 18.16
C GLN A 141 -36.65 2.62 19.09
N ASP A 142 -36.62 3.92 18.80
CA ASP A 142 -37.34 4.93 19.58
C ASP A 142 -38.86 4.70 19.52
N LEU A 143 -39.41 4.40 18.34
CA LEU A 143 -40.83 4.08 18.17
C LEU A 143 -41.21 2.75 18.85
N GLU A 144 -40.37 1.71 18.75
CA GLU A 144 -40.59 0.44 19.45
C GLU A 144 -40.58 0.61 20.97
N LEU A 145 -39.75 1.50 21.51
CA LEU A 145 -39.75 1.84 22.94
C LEU A 145 -41.04 2.54 23.34
N LYS A 146 -41.52 3.52 22.55
CA LYS A 146 -42.83 4.16 22.78
C LYS A 146 -43.98 3.17 22.74
N GLN A 147 -43.95 2.22 21.81
CA GLN A 147 -44.94 1.15 21.72
C GLN A 147 -44.94 0.27 22.99
N ARG A 148 -43.76 -0.12 23.48
CA ARG A 148 -43.63 -0.91 24.72
C ARG A 148 -44.11 -0.17 25.96
N GLN A 149 -43.99 1.15 25.97
CA GLN A 149 -44.47 2.00 27.06
C GLN A 149 -45.98 2.29 26.95
N ASN A 150 -46.66 1.85 25.88
CA ASN A 150 -48.05 2.18 25.56
C ASN A 150 -48.32 3.70 25.43
N ILE A 151 -47.33 4.48 25.00
CA ILE A 151 -47.42 5.96 24.80
C ILE A 151 -47.54 6.31 23.31
N ILE A 152 -47.49 5.31 22.42
CA ILE A 152 -47.45 5.51 20.97
C ILE A 152 -48.80 6.00 20.40
N SER A 153 -48.77 6.96 19.48
CA SER A 153 -49.96 7.38 18.72
C SER A 153 -50.22 6.47 17.51
N ASP A 154 -51.45 6.46 16.98
CA ASP A 154 -51.79 5.67 15.77
C ASP A 154 -50.94 6.07 14.55
N THR A 155 -50.59 7.36 14.43
CA THR A 155 -49.71 7.86 13.37
C THR A 155 -48.28 7.33 13.51
N GLU A 156 -47.77 7.27 14.73
CA GLU A 156 -46.45 6.70 15.04
C GLU A 156 -46.43 5.19 14.86
N LEU A 157 -47.54 4.51 15.12
CA LEU A 157 -47.68 3.07 14.90
C LEU A 157 -47.62 2.72 13.40
N HIS A 158 -48.30 3.49 12.55
CA HIS A 158 -48.16 3.35 11.09
C HIS A 158 -46.71 3.61 10.63
N ALA A 159 -46.07 4.68 11.13
CA ALA A 159 -44.69 4.99 10.81
C ALA A 159 -43.72 3.87 11.22
N LEU A 160 -43.96 3.21 12.37
CA LEU A 160 -43.19 2.06 12.83
C LEU A 160 -43.30 0.88 11.85
N GLU A 161 -44.51 0.55 11.41
CA GLU A 161 -44.73 -0.54 10.44
C GLU A 161 -44.07 -0.24 9.08
N GLU A 162 -44.19 1.00 8.61
CA GLU A 162 -43.56 1.46 7.37
C GLU A 162 -42.02 1.36 7.46
N LEU A 163 -41.42 1.87 8.54
CA LEU A 163 -39.98 1.77 8.80
C LEU A 163 -39.49 0.31 8.86
N ARG A 164 -40.29 -0.61 9.42
CA ARG A 164 -39.96 -2.05 9.40
C ARG A 164 -39.93 -2.60 7.99
N ARG A 165 -40.92 -2.24 7.15
CA ARG A 165 -41.00 -2.69 5.76
C ARG A 165 -39.84 -2.16 4.93
N THR A 166 -39.53 -0.87 5.02
CA THR A 166 -38.43 -0.24 4.28
C THR A 166 -37.08 -0.81 4.66
N LEU A 167 -36.79 -0.96 5.96
CA LEU A 167 -35.53 -1.54 6.44
C LEU A 167 -35.36 -3.01 6.01
N ASN A 168 -36.46 -3.77 5.91
CA ASN A 168 -36.41 -5.14 5.41
C ASN A 168 -36.17 -5.19 3.89
N ALA A 169 -36.79 -4.30 3.12
CA ALA A 169 -36.56 -4.18 1.67
C ALA A 169 -35.09 -3.81 1.37
N GLN A 170 -34.56 -2.78 2.04
CA GLN A 170 -33.17 -2.35 1.88
C GLN A 170 -32.13 -3.43 2.19
N ARG A 171 -32.45 -4.43 3.03
CA ARG A 171 -31.55 -5.55 3.32
C ARG A 171 -31.43 -6.55 2.17
N LEU A 172 -32.44 -6.61 1.31
CA LEU A 172 -32.53 -7.56 0.20
C LEU A 172 -32.01 -6.97 -1.12
N GLU A 173 -31.98 -5.65 -1.24
CA GLU A 173 -31.49 -4.97 -2.43
C GLU A 173 -29.96 -5.00 -2.55
N ASN A 174 -29.48 -5.19 -3.79
CA ASN A 174 -28.09 -4.92 -4.14
C ASN A 174 -28.04 -3.52 -4.78
N PRO A 175 -27.42 -2.52 -4.13
CA PRO A 175 -27.39 -1.15 -4.65
C PRO A 175 -26.63 -1.07 -5.97
N ASN A 176 -27.22 -0.35 -6.94
CA ASN A 176 -26.56 -0.01 -8.20
C ASN A 176 -25.85 1.34 -8.07
N TYR A 177 -24.61 1.30 -7.59
CA TYR A 177 -23.81 2.49 -7.33
C TYR A 177 -23.57 3.38 -8.56
N LYS A 178 -23.65 2.85 -9.80
CA LYS A 178 -23.41 3.66 -11.01
C LYS A 178 -24.51 4.71 -11.22
N GLN A 179 -25.76 4.37 -10.90
CA GLN A 179 -26.89 5.28 -11.05
C GLN A 179 -26.92 6.36 -9.96
N GLU A 180 -26.52 6.04 -8.73
CA GLU A 180 -26.53 6.98 -7.61
C GLU A 180 -25.48 8.11 -7.74
N LEU A 181 -24.36 7.84 -8.41
CA LEU A 181 -23.27 8.82 -8.60
C LEU A 181 -23.57 9.92 -9.60
N THR A 182 -24.65 9.79 -10.37
CA THR A 182 -25.11 10.81 -11.33
C THR A 182 -25.68 12.05 -10.63
N GLN A 183 -25.80 12.05 -9.30
CA GLN A 183 -26.18 13.24 -8.53
C GLN A 183 -25.03 14.26 -8.55
N LEU A 184 -25.23 15.30 -9.36
CA LEU A 184 -24.28 16.38 -9.60
C LEU A 184 -24.07 17.20 -8.32
N GLU A 185 -22.82 17.33 -7.87
CA GLU A 185 -22.48 18.38 -6.90
C GLU A 185 -22.39 19.71 -7.67
N ASP A 186 -22.88 20.79 -7.07
CA ASP A 186 -22.87 22.11 -7.72
C ASP A 186 -21.45 22.54 -8.11
N PHE A 187 -21.33 23.11 -9.31
CA PHE A 187 -20.08 23.66 -9.83
C PHE A 187 -19.62 24.83 -8.96
N ARG A 188 -18.39 24.75 -8.44
CA ARG A 188 -17.81 25.77 -7.57
C ARG A 188 -16.99 26.76 -8.39
N ILE A 189 -16.84 27.99 -7.91
CA ILE A 189 -16.05 29.02 -8.62
C ILE A 189 -14.60 28.57 -8.79
N GLU A 190 -14.06 27.87 -7.79
CA GLU A 190 -12.69 27.33 -7.82
C GLU A 190 -12.48 26.26 -8.89
N ASP A 191 -13.55 25.58 -9.32
CA ASP A 191 -13.47 24.50 -10.30
C ASP A 191 -13.06 25.00 -11.69
N GLN A 192 -13.30 26.30 -11.99
CA GLN A 192 -12.84 26.92 -13.23
C GLN A 192 -11.33 26.86 -13.39
N LYS A 193 -10.57 26.92 -12.28
CA LYS A 193 -9.11 26.86 -12.31
C LYS A 193 -8.55 25.47 -12.60
N LEU A 194 -9.40 24.44 -12.52
CA LEU A 194 -9.00 23.04 -12.73
C LEU A 194 -9.14 22.63 -14.20
N ILE A 195 -9.84 23.42 -15.01
CA ILE A 195 -10.13 23.09 -16.40
C ILE A 195 -9.22 23.94 -17.29
N ASN A 196 -8.40 23.29 -18.11
CA ASN A 196 -7.64 23.93 -19.17
C ASN A 196 -8.09 23.38 -20.52
N GLU A 197 -8.59 24.24 -21.41
CA GLU A 197 -9.04 23.86 -22.76
C GLU A 197 -10.05 22.69 -22.78
N GLY A 198 -10.92 22.60 -21.77
CA GLY A 198 -11.91 21.53 -21.63
C GLY A 198 -11.38 20.23 -21.03
N ALA A 199 -10.08 20.14 -20.74
CA ALA A 199 -9.47 19.01 -20.03
C ALA A 199 -9.22 19.35 -18.56
N LEU A 200 -9.45 18.38 -17.67
CA LEU A 200 -9.11 18.50 -16.26
C LEU A 200 -7.59 18.38 -16.08
N ILE A 201 -7.00 19.40 -15.44
CA ILE A 201 -5.59 19.37 -15.01
C ILE A 201 -5.46 18.37 -13.85
N ASP A 202 -4.56 17.39 -13.97
CA ASP A 202 -4.26 16.49 -12.86
C ASP A 202 -3.37 17.20 -11.83
N LEU A 203 -3.96 17.51 -10.68
CA LEU A 203 -3.24 18.09 -9.54
C LEU A 203 -2.69 17.02 -8.59
N GLU A 204 -3.16 15.78 -8.74
CA GLU A 204 -2.68 14.68 -7.92
C GLU A 204 -1.32 14.20 -8.44
N TYR A 205 -0.39 14.01 -7.52
CA TYR A 205 0.84 13.29 -7.78
C TYR A 205 1.01 12.19 -6.74
N LEU A 206 1.72 11.13 -7.12
CA LEU A 206 2.06 10.04 -6.22
C LEU A 206 3.39 10.39 -5.55
N GLN A 207 3.33 10.63 -4.24
CA GLN A 207 4.51 10.93 -3.43
C GLN A 207 5.14 9.62 -2.95
N LEU A 208 6.40 9.38 -3.31
CA LEU A 208 7.17 8.21 -2.88
C LEU A 208 7.95 8.53 -1.59
N GLN A 209 8.03 7.56 -0.67
CA GLN A 209 8.92 7.67 0.50
C GLN A 209 10.38 7.48 0.07
N LYS A 210 11.33 8.08 0.79
CA LYS A 210 12.79 7.91 0.53
C LYS A 210 13.17 6.43 0.37
N THR A 211 12.67 5.57 1.26
CA THR A 211 12.91 4.12 1.23
C THR A 211 12.34 3.44 0.00
N GLU A 212 11.15 3.85 -0.45
CA GLU A 212 10.49 3.34 -1.66
C GLU A 212 11.26 3.75 -2.92
N VAL A 213 11.66 5.02 -3.03
CA VAL A 213 12.44 5.55 -4.16
C VAL A 213 13.76 4.84 -4.26
N PHE A 214 14.49 4.76 -3.15
CA PHE A 214 15.78 4.10 -3.13
C PHE A 214 15.64 2.61 -3.46
N PHE A 215 14.61 1.91 -2.98
CA PHE A 215 14.33 0.52 -3.36
C PHE A 215 14.04 0.36 -4.86
N LEU A 216 13.16 1.19 -5.41
CA LEU A 216 12.80 1.17 -6.82
C LEU A 216 14.01 1.48 -7.73
N ARG A 217 14.95 2.32 -7.26
CA ARG A 217 16.16 2.69 -8.00
C ARG A 217 17.30 1.68 -7.83
N PHE A 218 17.67 1.37 -6.60
CA PHE A 218 18.81 0.54 -6.24
C PHE A 218 18.53 -0.95 -6.45
N ALA A 219 17.44 -1.47 -5.87
CA ALA A 219 17.15 -2.91 -5.88
C ALA A 219 16.49 -3.37 -7.19
N LEU A 220 15.55 -2.59 -7.72
CA LEU A 220 14.76 -2.97 -8.91
C LEU A 220 15.20 -2.26 -10.19
N ASN A 221 15.82 -1.08 -10.09
CA ASN A 221 16.22 -0.23 -11.21
C ASN A 221 15.09 0.07 -12.21
N VAL A 222 13.88 0.31 -11.70
CA VAL A 222 12.66 0.54 -12.50
C VAL A 222 12.27 2.01 -12.62
N ILE A 223 12.87 2.89 -11.82
CA ILE A 223 12.63 4.34 -11.88
C ILE A 223 13.83 5.08 -12.46
N ASN A 224 13.53 6.21 -13.07
CA ASN A 224 14.49 7.24 -13.42
C ASN A 224 14.25 8.46 -12.54
N VAL A 225 15.30 8.92 -11.87
CA VAL A 225 15.29 10.13 -11.04
C VAL A 225 16.35 11.05 -11.63
N ASN A 226 16.13 12.37 -11.59
CA ASN A 226 17.09 13.38 -12.01
C ASN A 226 18.33 13.50 -11.07
N LEU A 227 18.67 12.41 -10.38
CA LEU A 227 19.81 12.27 -9.50
C LEU A 227 20.52 10.94 -9.77
N PRO A 228 21.85 10.93 -9.95
CA PRO A 228 22.68 9.73 -9.88
C PRO A 228 22.46 8.97 -8.57
N LEU A 229 22.65 7.65 -8.58
CA LEU A 229 22.40 6.79 -7.42
C LEU A 229 23.18 7.22 -6.14
N PRO A 230 24.47 7.61 -6.21
CA PRO A 230 25.20 8.07 -5.02
C PRO A 230 24.66 9.38 -4.45
N GLN A 231 24.26 10.31 -5.33
CA GLN A 231 23.64 11.57 -4.91
C GLN A 231 22.26 11.31 -4.30
N LEU A 232 21.44 10.46 -4.93
CA LEU A 232 20.16 10.02 -4.38
C LEU A 232 20.33 9.39 -2.99
N PHE A 233 21.34 8.55 -2.80
CA PHE A 233 21.64 7.96 -1.50
C PHE A 233 21.99 9.03 -0.47
N SER A 234 22.89 9.96 -0.82
CA SER A 234 23.26 11.10 0.04
C SER A 234 22.05 11.95 0.43
N GLU A 235 21.20 12.33 -0.53
CA GLU A 235 19.94 13.06 -0.29
C GLU A 235 18.99 12.30 0.64
N CYS A 236 18.88 10.98 0.45
CA CYS A 236 18.05 10.14 1.33
C CYS A 236 18.59 10.15 2.76
N CYS A 237 19.91 10.08 2.94
CA CYS A 237 20.61 10.19 4.22
C CYS A 237 20.67 11.61 4.81
N ALA A 238 20.12 12.62 4.12
CA ALA A 238 20.28 14.04 4.48
C ALA A 238 21.75 14.48 4.59
N HIS A 239 22.58 13.95 3.68
CA HIS A 239 24.03 14.16 3.58
C HIS A 239 24.86 13.66 4.78
N ASP A 240 24.26 12.98 5.75
CA ASP A 240 24.96 12.32 6.85
C ASP A 240 25.01 10.80 6.60
N ILE A 241 26.14 10.32 6.07
CA ILE A 241 26.33 8.89 5.80
C ILE A 241 27.10 8.29 6.97
N SER A 242 26.36 7.80 7.95
CA SER A 242 26.88 7.14 9.15
C SER A 242 26.19 5.78 9.36
N PRO A 243 26.83 4.80 10.01
CA PRO A 243 26.27 3.46 10.13
C PRO A 243 24.93 3.41 10.90
N ASN A 244 24.68 4.37 11.79
CA ASN A 244 23.43 4.53 12.56
C ASN A 244 22.47 5.57 11.95
N ASN A 245 22.66 5.96 10.68
CA ASN A 245 21.75 6.88 10.02
C ASN A 245 20.32 6.30 9.96
N SER A 246 19.33 7.08 10.37
CA SER A 246 17.92 6.64 10.45
C SER A 246 17.37 6.12 9.12
N PHE A 247 17.71 6.76 7.99
CA PHE A 247 17.29 6.30 6.68
C PHE A 247 17.93 4.95 6.33
N ILE A 248 19.21 4.74 6.63
CA ILE A 248 19.90 3.47 6.36
C ILE A 248 19.23 2.33 7.12
N LEU A 249 18.97 2.52 8.42
CA LEU A 249 18.29 1.54 9.25
C LEU A 249 16.87 1.23 8.75
N GLU A 250 16.10 2.27 8.41
CA GLU A 250 14.77 2.10 7.81
C GLU A 250 14.84 1.38 6.46
N TYR A 251 15.81 1.69 5.62
CA TYR A 251 15.94 1.06 4.31
C TYR A 251 16.34 -0.40 4.40
N VAL A 252 17.27 -0.76 5.29
CA VAL A 252 17.68 -2.16 5.54
C VAL A 252 16.47 -3.01 5.91
N VAL A 253 15.65 -2.53 6.84
CA VAL A 253 14.42 -3.22 7.27
C VAL A 253 13.36 -3.24 6.17
N TYR A 254 13.18 -2.13 5.45
CA TYR A 254 12.28 -2.06 4.31
C TYR A 254 12.65 -3.09 3.23
N HIS A 255 13.92 -3.12 2.83
CA HIS A 255 14.45 -4.03 1.81
C HIS A 255 14.28 -5.50 2.23
N HIS A 256 14.55 -5.82 3.50
CA HIS A 256 14.35 -7.16 4.05
C HIS A 256 12.90 -7.63 3.92
N TYR A 257 11.93 -6.84 4.36
CA TYR A 257 10.53 -7.26 4.25
C TYR A 257 10.03 -7.29 2.81
N ARG A 258 10.51 -6.39 1.93
CA ARG A 258 10.18 -6.44 0.50
C ARG A 258 10.77 -7.68 -0.18
N SER A 259 11.98 -8.10 0.16
CA SER A 259 12.60 -9.30 -0.40
C SER A 259 11.92 -10.60 0.05
N LEU A 260 11.33 -10.61 1.26
CA LEU A 260 10.44 -11.67 1.75
C LEU A 260 9.04 -11.66 1.11
N GLY A 261 8.74 -10.69 0.23
CA GLY A 261 7.48 -10.60 -0.50
C GLY A 261 6.36 -9.86 0.24
N TRP A 262 6.65 -9.20 1.36
CA TRP A 262 5.65 -8.36 2.03
C TRP A 262 5.38 -7.07 1.25
N CYS A 263 4.14 -6.61 1.27
CA CYS A 263 3.79 -5.24 0.92
C CYS A 263 3.99 -4.37 2.16
N VAL A 264 4.99 -3.49 2.09
CA VAL A 264 5.40 -2.61 3.19
C VAL A 264 4.78 -1.23 3.00
N ARG A 265 4.18 -0.67 4.05
CA ARG A 265 3.59 0.68 4.06
C ARG A 265 3.99 1.43 5.33
N SER A 266 3.90 2.75 5.32
CA SER A 266 4.15 3.58 6.52
C SER A 266 3.27 3.16 7.71
N GLY A 267 3.89 3.02 8.87
CA GLY A 267 3.25 2.68 10.14
C GLY A 267 2.84 3.87 11.02
N ILE A 268 2.99 5.10 10.53
CA ILE A 268 2.83 6.34 11.31
C ILE A 268 1.49 6.44 12.06
N LYS A 269 0.41 5.88 11.49
CA LYS A 269 -0.93 5.87 12.10
C LYS A 269 -1.02 5.05 13.39
N PHE A 270 -0.05 4.17 13.64
CA PHE A 270 -0.03 3.27 14.79
C PHE A 270 1.22 3.45 15.66
N GLY A 271 2.01 4.50 15.44
CA GLY A 271 3.23 4.76 16.21
C GLY A 271 4.34 3.73 15.97
N CYS A 272 4.41 3.17 14.76
CA CYS A 272 5.43 2.20 14.36
C CYS A 272 6.06 2.62 13.02
N ASN A 273 7.22 2.09 12.66
CA ASN A 273 7.92 2.47 11.44
C ASN A 273 7.16 1.98 10.20
N MET A 274 6.74 0.70 10.21
CA MET A 274 6.16 0.06 9.02
C MET A 274 4.99 -0.87 9.34
N LEU A 275 4.17 -1.13 8.34
CA LEU A 275 3.09 -2.10 8.35
C LEU A 275 3.30 -3.11 7.23
N LEU A 276 3.12 -4.39 7.55
CA LEU A 276 3.25 -5.48 6.60
C LEU A 276 1.89 -6.04 6.21
N TYR A 277 1.65 -6.05 4.91
CA TYR A 277 0.52 -6.69 4.28
C TYR A 277 1.01 -7.91 3.52
N LYS A 278 0.36 -9.06 3.69
CA LYS A 278 0.70 -10.28 2.94
C LYS A 278 0.58 -10.10 1.43
N ARG A 279 -0.39 -9.30 0.99
CA ARG A 279 -0.60 -9.01 -0.43
C ARG A 279 -0.84 -7.54 -0.74
N GLY A 280 -1.58 -6.85 0.13
CA GLY A 280 -1.80 -5.40 0.04
C GLY A 280 -3.10 -4.94 0.68
N PRO A 281 -3.30 -3.63 0.83
CA PRO A 281 -4.48 -3.05 1.48
C PRO A 281 -5.86 -3.49 0.92
N PRO A 282 -6.05 -3.68 -0.41
CA PRO A 282 -7.34 -4.12 -0.96
C PRO A 282 -7.74 -5.55 -0.59
N PHE A 283 -6.80 -6.38 -0.14
CA PHE A 283 -7.03 -7.80 0.15
C PHE A 283 -7.29 -8.08 1.63
N SER A 284 -6.50 -7.45 2.49
CA SER A 284 -6.55 -7.65 3.94
C SER A 284 -5.99 -6.45 4.67
N HIS A 285 -6.30 -6.34 5.97
CA HIS A 285 -5.58 -5.42 6.84
C HIS A 285 -4.12 -5.84 6.99
N ALA A 286 -3.24 -4.89 7.36
CA ALA A 286 -1.87 -5.21 7.75
C ALA A 286 -1.88 -6.23 8.90
N GLU A 287 -1.04 -7.24 8.79
CA GLU A 287 -0.92 -8.34 9.75
C GLU A 287 0.06 -7.96 10.87
N HIS A 288 1.21 -7.42 10.47
CA HIS A 288 2.29 -7.04 11.37
C HIS A 288 2.54 -5.52 11.34
N ALA A 289 2.91 -4.99 12.50
CA ALA A 289 3.41 -3.64 12.71
C ALA A 289 4.85 -3.74 13.20
N ILE A 290 5.75 -3.06 12.50
CA ILE A 290 7.19 -3.18 12.68
C ILE A 290 7.69 -1.97 13.46
N LEU A 291 8.33 -2.24 14.59
CA LEU A 291 9.08 -1.26 15.35
C LEU A 291 10.56 -1.57 15.20
N ILE A 292 11.32 -0.64 14.62
CA ILE A 292 12.77 -0.75 14.48
C ILE A 292 13.39 -0.41 15.83
N MET A 293 14.15 -1.34 16.38
CA MET A 293 14.86 -1.19 17.64
C MET A 293 16.29 -0.77 17.32
N SER A 294 16.61 0.50 17.56
CA SER A 294 17.99 0.98 17.65
C SER A 294 18.37 1.16 19.11
N ASP A 295 19.66 1.03 19.42
CA ASP A 295 20.15 1.12 20.79
C ASP A 295 19.68 2.39 21.50
N ASN A 296 19.14 2.20 22.71
CA ASN A 296 18.72 3.24 23.67
C ASN A 296 17.50 4.10 23.32
N GLN A 297 16.73 3.82 22.25
CA GLN A 297 15.56 4.66 21.91
C GLN A 297 14.28 4.32 22.68
N TYR A 298 14.09 3.08 23.12
CA TYR A 298 12.81 2.62 23.66
C TYR A 298 12.96 2.01 25.05
N ASP A 299 12.26 2.60 26.02
CA ASP A 299 12.05 2.01 27.32
C ASP A 299 10.85 1.03 27.30
N TRP A 300 10.73 0.21 28.34
CA TRP A 300 9.63 -0.74 28.46
C TRP A 300 8.25 -0.07 28.41
N SER A 301 8.11 1.14 28.96
CA SER A 301 6.83 1.84 28.98
C SER A 301 6.39 2.27 27.58
N SER A 302 7.32 2.74 26.74
CA SER A 302 7.07 3.07 25.34
C SER A 302 6.66 1.85 24.54
N ILE A 303 7.40 0.73 24.66
CA ILE A 303 7.09 -0.53 23.97
C ILE A 303 5.70 -1.04 24.39
N SER A 304 5.38 -1.00 25.69
CA SER A 304 4.08 -1.42 26.23
C SER A 304 2.94 -0.54 25.69
N SER A 305 3.16 0.77 25.59
CA SER A 305 2.18 1.72 25.04
C SER A 305 1.91 1.46 23.56
N ILE A 306 2.96 1.29 22.76
CA ILE A 306 2.87 0.94 21.34
C ILE A 306 2.17 -0.42 21.18
N SER A 307 2.54 -1.42 21.98
CA SER A 307 1.90 -2.74 21.99
C SER A 307 0.40 -2.66 22.30
N ARG A 308 -0.02 -1.77 23.22
CA ARG A 308 -1.43 -1.56 23.52
C ARG A 308 -2.19 -0.98 22.33
N VAL A 309 -1.62 0.00 21.63
CA VAL A 309 -2.23 0.61 20.44
C VAL A 309 -2.37 -0.44 19.32
N ILE A 310 -1.28 -1.16 19.02
CA ILE A 310 -1.22 -2.18 17.97
C ILE A 310 -2.18 -3.35 18.28
N GLY A 311 -2.19 -3.82 19.52
CA GLY A 311 -3.11 -4.86 19.98
C GLY A 311 -4.58 -4.43 19.91
N GLY A 312 -4.88 -3.15 20.20
CA GLY A 312 -6.23 -2.58 20.08
C GLY A 312 -6.77 -2.59 18.66
N VAL A 313 -5.90 -2.48 17.66
CA VAL A 313 -6.25 -2.56 16.23
C VAL A 313 -6.06 -3.96 15.62
N LYS A 314 -5.90 -4.99 16.48
CA LYS A 314 -5.78 -6.41 16.11
C LYS A 314 -4.62 -6.67 15.15
N LYS A 315 -3.46 -6.08 15.43
CA LYS A 315 -2.20 -6.33 14.71
C LYS A 315 -1.18 -6.98 15.62
N ASN A 316 -0.20 -7.63 15.02
CA ASN A 316 0.94 -8.19 15.73
C ASN A 316 2.09 -7.18 15.75
N LEU A 317 2.65 -6.88 16.92
CA LEU A 317 3.85 -6.05 17.03
C LEU A 317 5.09 -6.94 16.83
N VAL A 318 5.97 -6.54 15.93
CA VAL A 318 7.27 -7.18 15.71
C VAL A 318 8.36 -6.16 16.03
N LEU A 319 9.22 -6.51 16.98
CA LEU A 319 10.42 -5.76 17.31
C LEU A 319 11.53 -6.22 16.38
N THR A 320 12.11 -5.30 15.62
CA THR A 320 13.14 -5.61 14.64
C THR A 320 14.45 -4.99 15.08
N PHE A 321 15.36 -5.82 15.55
CA PHE A 321 16.71 -5.43 15.97
C PHE A 321 17.65 -5.46 14.77
N ILE A 322 18.53 -4.47 14.70
CA ILE A 322 19.53 -4.36 13.63
C ILE A 322 20.90 -4.45 14.27
N ASP A 323 21.71 -5.41 13.82
CA ASP A 323 23.13 -5.43 14.16
C ASP A 323 23.83 -4.40 13.25
N ILE A 324 24.19 -3.27 13.85
CA ILE A 324 24.85 -2.15 13.17
C ILE A 324 26.36 -2.44 13.10
N PRO A 325 27.01 -2.32 11.92
CA PRO A 325 28.46 -2.49 11.83
C PRO A 325 29.23 -1.40 12.59
N SER A 326 30.48 -1.68 12.93
CA SER A 326 31.35 -0.67 13.52
C SER A 326 31.64 0.46 12.51
N ALA A 327 31.95 1.66 13.00
CA ALA A 327 32.33 2.77 12.14
C ALA A 327 33.54 2.42 11.26
N GLU A 328 34.51 1.69 11.80
CA GLU A 328 35.71 1.25 11.07
C GLU A 328 35.36 0.32 9.89
N GLU A 329 34.49 -0.67 10.11
CA GLU A 329 34.05 -1.59 9.05
C GLU A 329 33.25 -0.87 7.97
N PHE A 330 32.39 0.06 8.39
CA PHE A 330 31.57 0.85 7.49
C PHE A 330 32.43 1.78 6.62
N ASP A 331 33.35 2.52 7.23
CA ASP A 331 34.25 3.46 6.56
C ASP A 331 35.24 2.75 5.64
N ALA A 332 35.69 1.53 6.00
CA ALA A 332 36.54 0.71 5.15
C ALA A 332 35.86 0.38 3.81
N VAL A 333 34.54 0.11 3.81
CA VAL A 333 33.77 -0.13 2.59
C VAL A 333 33.51 1.18 1.84
N ALA A 334 33.11 2.23 2.54
CA ALA A 334 32.80 3.53 1.92
C ALA A 334 34.01 4.14 1.18
N ASN A 335 35.20 4.05 1.79
CA ASN A 335 36.44 4.62 1.26
C ASN A 335 37.21 3.69 0.31
N SER A 336 36.67 2.51 0.00
CA SER A 336 37.34 1.56 -0.90
C SER A 336 37.49 2.13 -2.32
N SER A 337 38.72 2.28 -2.82
CA SER A 337 38.96 2.85 -4.16
C SER A 337 38.73 1.87 -5.31
N ASN A 338 38.76 0.56 -5.02
CA ASN A 338 38.70 -0.50 -6.03
C ASN A 338 37.26 -0.87 -6.46
N LEU A 339 36.24 -0.34 -5.78
CA LEU A 339 34.84 -0.68 -6.02
C LEU A 339 34.11 0.46 -6.74
N SER A 340 33.21 0.11 -7.65
CA SER A 340 32.25 1.07 -8.17
C SER A 340 31.30 1.53 -7.06
N GLU A 341 30.74 2.74 -7.21
CA GLU A 341 29.81 3.30 -6.21
C GLU A 341 28.61 2.39 -5.91
N ASN A 342 28.12 1.66 -6.92
CA ASN A 342 27.02 0.71 -6.74
C ASN A 342 27.45 -0.51 -5.90
N GLU A 343 28.66 -1.02 -6.13
CA GLU A 343 29.23 -2.14 -5.36
C GLU A 343 29.53 -1.74 -3.92
N LYS A 344 29.97 -0.49 -3.69
CA LYS A 344 30.14 0.06 -2.34
C LYS A 344 28.82 0.03 -1.57
N LEU A 345 27.75 0.56 -2.17
CA LEU A 345 26.41 0.54 -1.55
C LEU A 345 25.94 -0.88 -1.26
N TYR A 346 26.11 -1.80 -2.21
CA TYR A 346 25.77 -3.21 -2.01
C TYR A 346 26.53 -3.83 -0.84
N ASN A 347 27.85 -3.64 -0.80
CA ASN A 347 28.70 -4.18 0.28
C ASN A 347 28.40 -3.53 1.63
N MET A 348 28.07 -2.23 1.65
CA MET A 348 27.68 -1.49 2.84
C MET A 348 26.40 -2.08 3.46
N PHE A 349 25.34 -2.28 2.66
CA PHE A 349 24.09 -2.86 3.18
C PHE A 349 24.24 -4.33 3.60
N LYS A 350 25.23 -5.06 3.04
CA LYS A 350 25.53 -6.45 3.42
C LYS A 350 26.09 -6.59 4.84
N LEU A 351 26.64 -5.51 5.41
CA LEU A 351 27.19 -5.52 6.77
C LEU A 351 26.08 -5.62 7.84
N TYR A 352 24.88 -5.15 7.54
CA TYR A 352 23.76 -5.13 8.48
C TYR A 352 23.08 -6.50 8.57
N LYS A 353 22.72 -6.89 9.80
CA LYS A 353 21.90 -8.09 10.05
C LYS A 353 20.63 -7.72 10.80
N ILE A 354 19.58 -8.48 10.56
CA ILE A 354 18.25 -8.22 11.14
C ILE A 354 17.83 -9.42 11.98
N THR A 355 17.39 -9.14 13.20
CA THR A 355 16.77 -10.12 14.08
C THR A 355 15.36 -9.66 14.44
N GLU A 356 14.38 -10.55 14.26
CA GLU A 356 12.97 -10.24 14.45
C GLU A 356 12.42 -10.96 15.67
N ILE A 357 11.71 -10.24 16.54
CA ILE A 357 11.04 -10.82 17.70
C ILE A 357 9.56 -10.42 17.67
N LEU A 358 8.70 -11.44 17.60
CA LEU A 358 7.26 -11.24 17.73
C LEU A 358 6.92 -10.89 19.18
N TYR A 359 6.52 -9.65 19.42
CA TYR A 359 6.09 -9.22 20.75
C TYR A 359 4.60 -9.48 20.94
N ARG A 360 4.28 -10.33 21.91
CA ARG A 360 2.92 -10.55 22.37
C ARG A 360 2.77 -10.00 23.78
N ARG A 361 1.80 -9.10 23.95
CA ARG A 361 1.43 -8.62 25.28
C ARG A 361 1.00 -9.81 26.15
N TRP A 362 1.60 -9.93 27.32
CA TRP A 362 1.15 -10.90 28.30
C TRP A 362 -0.18 -10.44 28.91
N ILE A 363 -1.20 -11.31 28.82
CA ILE A 363 -2.53 -11.06 29.37
C ILE A 363 -2.77 -12.11 30.45
N PRO A 364 -2.81 -11.74 31.75
CA PRO A 364 -2.94 -12.71 32.83
C PRO A 364 -4.17 -13.60 32.72
N SER A 365 -5.27 -13.14 32.12
CA SER A 365 -6.47 -13.96 31.95
C SER A 365 -6.41 -14.95 30.78
N ARG A 366 -5.37 -14.88 29.94
CA ARG A 366 -5.22 -15.73 28.74
C ARG A 366 -3.93 -16.55 28.71
N ASN A 367 -2.92 -16.16 29.46
CA ASN A 367 -1.56 -16.69 29.36
C ASN A 367 -1.05 -17.24 30.71
N ARG A 368 -1.96 -17.59 31.63
CA ARG A 368 -1.63 -18.10 32.97
C ARG A 368 -1.44 -19.62 33.02
N ASP A 369 -1.96 -20.29 32.00
CA ASP A 369 -1.77 -21.71 31.71
C ASP A 369 -0.79 -21.84 30.54
#